data_AF-A0A2K3JBN2-F1
#
_entry.id   AF-A0A2K3JBN2-F1
#
_cell.length_a   1.000
_cell.length_b   1.000
_cell.length_c   1.000
_cell.angle_alpha   90.00
_cell.angle_beta   90.00
_cell.angle_gamma   90.00
#
_symmetry.space_group_name_H-M   'P 1'
#
loop_
_entity.id
_entity.type
_entity.pdbx_description
1 polymer ?
#
loop_
_entity_poly.entity_id
_entity_poly.type
_entity_poly.pdbx_seq_one_letter_code
_entity_poly.pdbx_strand_id
1 'polypeptide(L)'
;MQVNLLEVVMGAELLLIVGYILYGVVRTYLAKDDRLMVSFYTAVLIGFITSILILNSLLSIPRFLQGDIPILMTVLAINIAIFIGIIGDVLRLKGMQSKYQENHET
;
A
#
# COMPACT_ATOMS: atom_id res chain seq x y z
N MET A 1 -1.67 6.76 31.47
CA MET A 1 -2.40 6.90 30.21
C MET A 1 -2.03 5.69 29.35
N GLN A 2 -2.91 4.70 29.24
CA GLN A 2 -2.64 3.49 28.48
C GLN A 2 -2.89 3.85 27.01
N VAL A 3 -1.83 3.88 26.19
CA VAL A 3 -1.97 4.20 24.76
C VAL A 3 -2.86 3.14 24.14
N ASN A 4 -3.99 3.55 23.56
CA ASN A 4 -4.90 2.62 22.92
C ASN A 4 -4.25 2.12 21.62
N LEU A 5 -3.90 0.84 21.58
CA LEU A 5 -3.27 0.20 20.44
C LEU A 5 -4.11 0.37 19.17
N LEU A 6 -5.44 0.44 19.31
CA LEU A 6 -6.36 0.67 18.20
C LEU A 6 -6.17 2.06 17.57
N GLU A 7 -5.95 3.08 18.41
CA GLU A 7 -5.80 4.46 17.98
C GLU A 7 -4.50 4.67 17.20
N VAL A 8 -3.42 3.98 17.62
CA VAL A 8 -2.15 3.96 16.90
C VAL A 8 -2.29 3.26 15.55
N VAL A 9 -2.98 2.12 15.50
CA VAL A 9 -3.23 1.39 14.24
C VAL A 9 -4.08 2.23 13.29
N MET A 10 -5.16 2.87 13.76
CA MET A 10 -5.99 3.76 12.95
C MET A 10 -5.22 4.99 12.45
N GLY A 11 -4.31 5.55 13.26
CA GLY A 11 -3.45 6.64 12.82
C GLY A 11 -2.48 6.22 11.70
N ALA A 12 -1.88 5.03 11.82
CA ALA A 12 -0.99 4.49 10.79
C ALA A 12 -1.74 4.15 9.49
N GLU A 13 -2.95 3.59 9.59
CA GLU A 13 -3.86 3.35 8.45
C GLU A 13 -4.13 4.63 7.66
N LEU A 14 -4.46 5.71 8.36
CA LEU A 14 -4.86 6.98 7.75
C LEU A 14 -3.68 7.59 6.97
N LEU A 15 -2.46 7.48 7.51
CA LEU A 15 -1.24 7.88 6.81
C LEU A 15 -1.00 7.03 5.55
N LEU A 16 -1.28 5.72 5.60
CA LEU A 16 -1.16 4.82 4.45
C LEU A 16 -2.15 5.20 3.34
N ILE A 17 -3.41 5.47 3.70
CA ILE A 17 -4.44 5.89 2.75
C ILE A 17 -4.03 7.21 2.07
N VAL A 18 -3.56 8.18 2.83
CA VAL A 18 -3.06 9.46 2.27
C VAL A 18 -1.88 9.22 1.33
N GLY A 19 -0.92 8.36 1.72
CA GLY A 19 0.20 7.96 0.87
C GLY A 19 -0.26 7.30 -0.45
N TYR A 20 -1.30 6.47 -0.38
CA TYR A 20 -1.88 5.82 -1.56
C TYR A 20 -2.58 6.81 -2.50
N ILE A 21 -3.32 7.77 -1.95
CA ILE A 21 -3.96 8.84 -2.73
C ILE A 21 -2.89 9.69 -3.42
N LEU A 22 -1.83 10.08 -2.69
CA LEU A 22 -0.71 10.82 -3.25
C LEU A 22 -0.01 10.04 -4.37
N TYR A 23 0.18 8.73 -4.19
CA TYR A 23 0.67 7.86 -5.26
C TYR A 23 -0.25 7.86 -6.49
N GLY A 24 -1.56 7.75 -6.31
CA GLY A 24 -2.53 7.84 -7.41
C GLY A 24 -2.44 9.17 -8.17
N VAL A 25 -2.24 10.28 -7.45
CA VAL A 25 -2.05 11.62 -8.03
C VAL A 25 -0.73 11.72 -8.79
N VAL A 26 0.39 11.34 -8.17
CA VAL A 26 1.72 11.30 -8.81
C VAL A 26 1.68 10.44 -10.06
N ARG A 27 1.09 9.24 -9.95
CA ARG A 27 0.86 8.37 -11.09
C ARG A 27 0.03 9.05 -12.16
N THR A 28 -0.96 9.88 -11.85
CA THR A 28 -1.84 10.50 -12.87
C THR A 28 -1.17 11.70 -13.56
N TYR A 29 -0.37 12.47 -12.84
CA TYR A 29 0.10 13.79 -13.28
C TYR A 29 1.61 13.89 -13.60
N LEU A 30 2.43 12.85 -13.38
CA LEU A 30 3.86 12.88 -13.78
C LEU A 30 4.07 12.82 -15.30
N ALA A 31 5.10 13.53 -15.77
CA ALA A 31 5.58 13.52 -17.15
C ALA A 31 6.03 12.10 -17.58
N LYS A 32 5.73 11.72 -18.83
CA LYS A 32 5.80 10.34 -19.36
C LYS A 32 7.12 9.60 -19.12
N ASP A 33 8.25 10.31 -19.14
CA ASP A 33 9.58 9.67 -19.17
C ASP A 33 10.04 9.16 -17.79
N ASP A 34 9.79 9.89 -16.69
CA ASP A 34 10.12 9.43 -15.33
C ASP A 34 8.97 8.70 -14.63
N ARG A 35 7.75 8.81 -15.19
CA ARG A 35 6.52 8.27 -14.59
C ARG A 35 6.60 6.78 -14.30
N LEU A 36 7.23 6.00 -15.17
CA LEU A 36 7.25 4.54 -15.07
C LEU A 36 8.16 4.05 -13.92
N MET A 37 9.38 4.61 -13.82
CA MET A 37 10.31 4.28 -12.74
C MET A 37 9.79 4.78 -11.39
N VAL A 38 9.37 6.05 -11.31
CA VAL A 38 8.88 6.65 -10.06
C VAL A 38 7.63 5.93 -9.57
N SER A 39 6.69 5.62 -10.48
CA SER A 39 5.48 4.88 -10.08
C SER A 39 5.81 3.47 -9.63
N PHE A 40 6.77 2.78 -10.26
CA PHE A 40 7.17 1.44 -9.83
C PHE A 40 7.79 1.45 -8.43
N TYR A 41 8.78 2.30 -8.16
CA TYR A 41 9.41 2.38 -6.84
C TYR A 41 8.43 2.80 -5.75
N THR A 42 7.52 3.74 -6.06
CA THR A 42 6.51 4.19 -5.11
C THR A 42 5.50 3.08 -4.82
N ALA A 43 5.04 2.34 -5.83
CA ALA A 43 4.15 1.20 -5.64
C ALA A 43 4.80 0.11 -4.79
N VAL A 44 6.07 -0.22 -5.05
CA VAL A 44 6.83 -1.18 -4.24
C VAL A 44 6.97 -0.72 -2.79
N LEU A 45 7.29 0.56 -2.57
CA LEU A 45 7.41 1.14 -1.22
C LEU A 45 6.09 1.05 -0.45
N ILE A 46 4.97 1.42 -1.07
CA ILE A 46 3.65 1.33 -0.43
C ILE A 46 3.33 -0.13 -0.13
N GLY A 47 3.56 -1.05 -1.08
CA GLY A 47 3.31 -2.48 -0.87
C GLY A 47 4.11 -3.04 0.31
N PHE A 48 5.37 -2.61 0.47
CA PHE A 48 6.22 -2.98 1.60
C PHE A 48 5.65 -2.47 2.93
N ILE A 49 5.24 -1.20 2.99
CA ILE A 49 4.64 -0.59 4.19
C ILE A 49 3.32 -1.30 4.54
N THR A 50 2.45 -1.54 3.56
CA THR A 50 1.18 -2.25 3.76
C THR A 50 1.40 -3.68 4.27
N SER A 51 2.43 -4.38 3.78
CA SER A 51 2.79 -5.73 4.26
C SER A 51 3.17 -5.71 5.75
N ILE A 52 3.96 -4.72 6.16
CA ILE A 52 4.35 -4.54 7.56
C ILE A 52 3.13 -4.27 8.43
N LEU A 53 2.20 -3.43 7.98
CA LEU A 53 0.98 -3.12 8.75
C LEU A 53 0.03 -4.32 8.85
N ILE A 54 -0.12 -5.12 7.79
CA ILE A 54 -0.89 -6.37 7.85
C ILE A 54 -0.28 -7.34 8.87
N LEU A 55 1.03 -7.59 8.79
CA LEU A 55 1.74 -8.45 9.74
C LEU A 55 1.60 -7.96 11.18
N ASN A 56 1.79 -6.66 11.40
CA ASN A 56 1.66 -6.06 12.73
C ASN A 56 0.22 -6.19 13.27
N SER A 57 -0.78 -5.94 12.42
CA SER A 57 -2.19 -6.09 12.78
C SER A 57 -2.52 -7.54 13.15
N LEU A 58 -2.06 -8.51 12.35
CA LEU A 58 -2.23 -9.95 12.62
C LEU A 58 -1.60 -10.38 13.95
N LEU A 59 -0.37 -9.94 14.22
CA LEU A 59 0.34 -10.24 15.48
C LEU A 59 -0.31 -9.57 16.69
N SER A 60 -1.05 -8.49 16.47
CA SER A 60 -1.70 -7.71 17.52
C SER A 60 -3.11 -8.19 17.85
N ILE A 61 -3.75 -9.01 17.00
CA ILE A 61 -5.09 -9.60 17.21
C ILE A 61 -5.32 -10.12 18.64
N PRO A 62 -4.44 -10.95 19.23
CA PRO A 62 -4.69 -11.51 20.56
C PRO A 62 -4.60 -10.49 21.70
N ARG A 63 -4.19 -9.24 21.43
CA ARG A 63 -4.06 -8.16 22.42
C ARG A 63 -5.24 -7.19 22.45
N PHE A 64 -6.19 -7.31 21.52
CA PHE A 64 -7.35 -6.42 21.45
C PHE A 64 -8.51 -6.92 22.33
N LEU A 65 -9.23 -5.98 22.94
CA LEU A 65 -10.49 -6.27 23.65
C LEU A 65 -11.56 -6.71 22.64
N GLN A 66 -12.49 -7.59 23.07
CA GLN A 66 -13.50 -8.18 22.16
C GLN A 66 -14.32 -7.16 21.37
N GLY A 67 -14.50 -5.94 21.90
CA GLY A 67 -15.21 -4.84 21.22
C GLY A 67 -14.46 -4.21 20.04
N ASP A 68 -13.13 -4.33 20.00
CA ASP A 68 -12.28 -3.68 18.97
C ASP A 68 -11.99 -4.61 17.77
N ILE A 69 -12.31 -5.91 17.92
CA ILE A 69 -12.10 -6.93 16.89
C ILE A 69 -12.80 -6.60 15.55
N PRO A 70 -14.06 -6.11 15.51
CA PRO A 70 -14.72 -5.78 14.25
C PRO A 70 -14.04 -4.63 13.49
N ILE A 71 -13.52 -3.64 14.23
CA ILE A 71 -12.82 -2.49 13.65
C ILE A 71 -11.49 -2.97 13.07
N LEU A 72 -10.73 -3.77 13.83
CA LEU A 72 -9.47 -4.37 13.37
C LEU A 72 -9.68 -5.22 12.12
N MET A 73 -10.73 -6.05 12.08
CA MET A 73 -11.07 -6.86 10.90
C MET A 73 -11.36 -6.00 9.66
N THR A 74 -12.08 -4.90 9.83
CA THR A 74 -12.39 -3.96 8.74
C THR A 74 -11.12 -3.31 8.20
N VAL A 75 -10.25 -2.85 9.11
CA VAL A 75 -8.92 -2.31 8.78
C VAL A 75 -8.08 -3.34 8.02
N LEU A 76 -8.08 -4.59 8.49
CA LEU A 76 -7.34 -5.67 7.84
C LEU A 76 -7.85 -5.93 6.41
N ALA A 77 -9.17 -5.91 6.21
CA ALA A 77 -9.78 -6.08 4.90
C ALA A 77 -9.40 -4.96 3.92
N ILE A 78 -9.40 -3.70 4.39
CA ILE A 78 -8.98 -2.54 3.59
C ILE A 78 -7.51 -2.68 3.18
N ASN A 79 -6.63 -3.01 4.13
CA ASN A 79 -5.22 -3.24 3.84
C ASN A 79 -4.99 -4.34 2.80
N ILE A 80 -5.68 -5.47 2.93
CA ILE A 80 -5.56 -6.58 1.96
C ILE A 80 -6.03 -6.12 0.58
N ALA A 81 -7.14 -5.38 0.49
CA ALA A 81 -7.63 -4.86 -0.78
C ALA A 81 -6.63 -3.89 -1.43
N ILE A 82 -6.04 -2.97 -0.65
CA ILE A 82 -5.00 -2.05 -1.11
C ILE A 82 -3.77 -2.83 -1.58
N PHE A 83 -3.33 -3.82 -0.81
CA PHE A 83 -2.17 -4.64 -1.12
C PHE A 83 -2.34 -5.39 -2.45
N ILE A 84 -3.50 -6.00 -2.68
CA ILE A 84 -3.82 -6.66 -3.96
C ILE A 84 -3.82 -5.64 -5.11
N GLY A 85 -4.39 -4.45 -4.89
CA GLY A 85 -4.37 -3.35 -5.86
C GLY A 85 -2.95 -2.94 -6.25
N ILE A 86 -2.04 -2.82 -5.28
CA ILE A 86 -0.63 -2.49 -5.50
C ILE A 86 0.06 -3.60 -6.30
N ILE A 87 -0.14 -4.87 -5.95
CA ILE A 87 0.44 -6.00 -6.71
C ILE A 87 0.02 -5.93 -8.17
N GLY A 88 -1.27 -5.71 -8.44
CA GLY A 88 -1.78 -5.56 -9.80
C GLY A 88 -1.11 -4.42 -10.55
N ASP A 89 -0.88 -3.30 -9.86
CA ASP A 89 -0.25 -2.12 -10.45
C ASP A 89 1.24 -2.32 -10.73
N VAL A 90 1.98 -2.97 -9.82
CA VAL A 90 3.39 -3.34 -9.97
C VAL A 90 3.57 -4.31 -11.15
N LEU A 91 2.72 -5.34 -11.25
CA LEU A 91 2.75 -6.29 -12.37
C LEU A 91 2.50 -5.59 -13.71
N ARG A 92 1.53 -4.67 -13.75
CA ARG A 92 1.22 -3.87 -14.94
C ARG A 92 2.38 -2.96 -15.33
N LEU A 93 3.00 -2.28 -14.37
CA LEU A 93 4.16 -1.42 -14.59
C LEU A 93 5.37 -2.22 -15.11
N LYS A 94 5.65 -3.38 -14.50
CA LYS A 94 6.75 -4.27 -14.94
C LYS A 94 6.54 -4.76 -16.38
N GLY A 95 5.30 -5.11 -16.75
CA GLY A 95 4.96 -5.49 -18.12
C GLY A 95 5.16 -4.36 -19.15
N MET A 96 4.86 -3.11 -18.77
CA MET A 96 5.12 -1.95 -19.64
C MET A 96 6.61 -1.65 -19.78
N GLN A 97 7.37 -1.79 -18.69
CA GLN A 97 8.83 -1.61 -18.67
C GLN A 97 9.54 -2.61 -19.59
N SER A 98 9.15 -3.89 -19.53
CA SER A 98 9.70 -4.94 -20.41
C SER A 98 9.48 -4.64 -21.90
N LYS A 99 8.28 -4.17 -22.28
CA LYS A 99 7.98 -3.80 -23.67
C LYS A 99 8.71 -2.55 -24.15
N TYR A 100 9.00 -1.62 -23.24
CA TYR A 100 9.73 -0.39 -23.57
C TYR A 100 11.22 -0.68 -23.86
N GLN A 101 11.83 -1.62 -23.13
CA GLN A 101 13.20 -2.06 -23.40
C GLN A 101 13.30 -2.83 -24.72
N GLU A 102 12.35 -3.72 -25.02
CA GLU A 102 12.35 -4.54 -26.25
C GLU A 102 12.25 -3.70 -27.54
N ASN A 103 11.46 -2.61 -27.52
CA ASN A 103 11.29 -1.71 -28.67
C ASN A 103 12.46 -0.72 -28.89
N HIS A 104 13.39 -0.61 -27.95
CA HIS A 104 14.54 0.30 -28.05
C HIS A 104 15.88 -0.43 -28.27
N GLU A 105 15.87 -1.76 -28.25
CA GLU A 105 17.02 -2.61 -28.62
C GLU A 105 16.97 -3.12 -30.08
N THR A 106 15.90 -2.81 -30.84
CA THR A 106 15.75 -3.11 -32.29
C THR A 106 15.93 -1.87 -33.15
#